data_AF-A0A5B7IAR8-F1
#
_entry.id   AF-A0A5B7IAR8-F1
#
_cell.length_a   1.000
_cell.length_b   1.000
_cell.length_c   1.000
_cell.angle_alpha   90.00
_cell.angle_beta   90.00
_cell.angle_gamma   90.00
#
_symmetry.space_group_name_H-M   'P 1'
#
loop_
_entity.id
_entity.type
_entity.pdbx_description
1 polymer ?
#
loop_
_entity_poly.entity_id
_entity_poly.type
_entity_poly.pdbx_seq_one_letter_code
_entity_poly.pdbx_strand_id
1 'polypeptide(L)'
;MSKELEEWHFDLVRMTETHLRDDVQVDGSEYVMIGKGWKIQDIVGGGIAFMYRKERNFREEKTDVGRCAMSEDILAVKVECTGEHRKCESLVVIVVYLTVEGEREQQEV
;
A
#
# COMPACT_ATOMS: atom_id res chain seq x y z
N MET A 1 -1.82 -6.09 16.75
CA MET A 1 -0.96 -5.18 15.96
C MET A 1 0.45 -5.72 15.97
N SER A 2 1.32 -5.32 15.04
CA SER A 2 2.74 -5.66 15.13
C SER A 2 3.39 -4.79 16.21
N LYS A 3 4.37 -5.32 16.95
CA LYS A 3 5.06 -4.57 18.02
C LYS A 3 5.78 -3.33 17.48
N GLU A 4 6.29 -3.42 16.26
CA GLU A 4 7.02 -2.35 15.58
C GLU A 4 6.11 -1.13 15.30
N LEU A 5 4.85 -1.36 14.93
CA LEU A 5 3.89 -0.27 14.70
C LEU A 5 3.52 0.46 16.00
N GLU A 6 3.43 -0.28 17.10
CA GLU A 6 3.15 0.25 18.43
C GLU A 6 4.35 1.04 18.99
N GLU A 7 5.57 0.55 18.78
CA GLU A 7 6.79 1.19 19.31
C GLU A 7 7.26 2.40 18.49
N TRP A 8 7.17 2.33 17.16
CA TRP A 8 7.84 3.34 16.31
C TRP A 8 6.89 4.44 15.85
N HIS A 9 5.59 4.29 16.10
CA HIS A 9 4.61 5.36 15.94
C HIS A 9 4.60 6.00 14.54
N PHE A 10 4.78 5.19 13.50
CA PHE A 10 4.82 5.67 12.12
C PHE A 10 3.55 6.41 11.71
N ASP A 11 3.71 7.53 11.01
CA ASP A 11 2.56 8.24 10.47
C ASP A 11 2.02 7.58 9.20
N LEU A 12 2.93 7.05 8.37
CA LEU A 12 2.68 6.43 7.09
C LEU A 12 3.45 5.12 6.99
N VAL A 13 2.77 4.04 6.57
CA VAL A 13 3.37 2.71 6.38
C VAL A 13 3.03 2.21 4.98
N ARG A 14 4.03 1.62 4.32
CA ARG A 14 3.88 0.98 3.01
C ARG A 14 4.23 -0.48 3.15
N MET A 15 3.39 -1.35 2.59
CA MET A 15 3.56 -2.79 2.66
C MET A 15 3.42 -3.39 1.27
N THR A 16 4.29 -4.36 0.97
CA THR A 16 4.24 -5.19 -0.23
C THR A 16 4.05 -6.64 0.19
N GLU A 17 3.66 -7.51 -0.75
CA GLU A 17 3.38 -8.93 -0.50
C GLU A 17 2.34 -9.15 0.61
N THR A 18 1.25 -8.37 0.56
CA THR A 18 0.17 -8.49 1.55
C THR A 18 -0.73 -9.71 1.33
N HIS A 19 -0.59 -10.39 0.19
CA HIS A 19 -1.42 -11.52 -0.25
C HIS A 19 -2.92 -11.20 -0.30
N LEU A 20 -3.26 -9.91 -0.42
CA LEU A 20 -4.65 -9.45 -0.60
C LEU A 20 -5.17 -9.90 -1.97
N ARG A 21 -6.35 -10.51 -1.99
CA ARG A 21 -7.03 -10.94 -3.23
C ARG A 21 -8.01 -9.91 -3.77
N ASP A 22 -8.52 -9.06 -2.89
CA ASP A 22 -9.49 -8.02 -3.21
C ASP A 22 -8.98 -6.67 -2.72
N ASP A 23 -9.44 -5.60 -3.35
CA ASP A 23 -9.25 -4.26 -2.83
C ASP A 23 -10.01 -4.12 -1.52
N VAL A 24 -9.32 -3.61 -0.50
CA VAL A 24 -9.88 -3.47 0.85
C VAL A 24 -9.60 -2.09 1.41
N GLN A 25 -10.52 -1.62 2.24
CA GLN A 25 -10.29 -0.48 3.12
C GLN A 25 -10.70 -0.89 4.52
N VAL A 26 -9.73 -0.90 5.42
CA VAL A 26 -9.93 -1.36 6.80
C VAL A 26 -9.72 -0.18 7.73
N ASP A 27 -10.74 0.13 8.50
CA ASP A 27 -10.69 1.15 9.54
C ASP A 27 -10.26 0.51 10.88
N GLY A 28 -8.95 0.45 11.12
CA GLY A 28 -8.37 -0.12 12.35
C GLY A 28 -8.49 0.81 13.55
N SER A 29 -8.05 0.39 14.73
CA SER A 29 -8.12 1.23 15.94
C SER A 29 -7.25 2.49 15.85
N GLU A 30 -6.00 2.33 15.37
CA GLU A 30 -5.02 3.43 15.28
C GLU A 30 -4.71 3.85 13.84
N TYR A 31 -4.84 2.92 12.91
CA TYR A 31 -4.50 3.12 11.51
C TYR A 31 -5.69 2.83 10.61
N VAL A 32 -5.78 3.58 9.52
CA VAL A 32 -6.59 3.21 8.36
C VAL A 32 -5.68 2.51 7.36
N MET A 33 -6.14 1.39 6.80
CA MET A 33 -5.43 0.66 5.75
C MET A 33 -6.20 0.74 4.44
N ILE A 34 -5.46 1.02 3.36
CA ILE A 34 -5.90 0.94 1.97
C ILE A 34 -5.08 -0.17 1.32
N GLY A 35 -5.74 -1.28 1.01
CA GLY A 35 -5.15 -2.42 0.34
C GLY A 35 -5.61 -2.49 -1.11
N LYS A 36 -4.67 -2.76 -2.03
CA LYS A 36 -4.95 -3.15 -3.40
C LYS A 36 -4.68 -4.64 -3.52
N GLY A 37 -5.70 -5.39 -3.89
CA GLY A 37 -5.61 -6.84 -4.02
C GLY A 37 -5.22 -7.25 -5.44
N TRP A 38 -4.50 -8.35 -5.56
CA TRP A 38 -4.16 -8.92 -6.84
C TRP A 38 -5.16 -10.04 -7.21
N LYS A 39 -5.92 -9.85 -8.30
CA LYS A 39 -6.79 -10.88 -8.90
C LYS A 39 -6.18 -11.47 -10.17
N ILE A 40 -5.29 -12.44 -10.03
CA ILE A 40 -4.95 -13.40 -11.08
C ILE A 40 -5.13 -14.78 -10.47
N GLN A 41 -5.81 -15.65 -11.21
CA GLN A 41 -6.35 -16.92 -10.72
C GLN A 41 -5.26 -17.92 -10.28
N ASP A 42 -4.00 -17.73 -10.67
CA ASP A 42 -2.97 -18.78 -10.57
C ASP A 42 -1.63 -18.34 -9.96
N ILE A 43 -1.48 -17.09 -9.50
CA ILE A 43 -0.23 -16.63 -8.87
C ILE A 43 -0.45 -16.42 -7.37
N VAL A 44 0.24 -17.21 -6.56
CA VAL A 44 0.30 -17.03 -5.09
C VAL A 44 1.42 -16.03 -4.81
N GLY A 45 1.09 -14.75 -4.85
CA GLY A 45 2.05 -13.65 -4.70
C GLY A 45 1.42 -12.39 -5.28
N GLY A 46 1.61 -11.26 -4.60
CA GLY A 46 0.97 -10.00 -4.97
C GLY A 46 0.01 -9.47 -3.91
N GLY A 47 -0.22 -8.17 -3.97
CA GLY A 47 -0.93 -7.38 -2.98
C GLY A 47 -0.03 -6.34 -2.34
N ILE A 48 -0.52 -5.11 -2.28
CA ILE A 48 0.15 -3.99 -1.63
C ILE A 48 -0.84 -3.26 -0.73
N ALA A 49 -0.31 -2.60 0.29
CA ALA A 49 -1.12 -1.77 1.16
C ALA A 49 -0.38 -0.51 1.58
N PHE A 50 -1.18 0.51 1.83
CA PHE A 50 -0.77 1.75 2.43
C PHE A 50 -1.58 1.94 3.71
N MET A 51 -0.92 2.30 4.81
CA MET A 51 -1.57 2.63 6.07
C MET A 51 -1.18 4.03 6.51
N TYR A 52 -2.12 4.70 7.17
CA TYR A 52 -1.86 5.99 7.78
C TYR A 52 -2.50 6.08 9.18
N ARG A 53 -1.84 6.80 10.08
CA ARG A 53 -2.28 6.97 11.46
C ARG A 53 -3.47 7.93 11.53
N LYS A 54 -4.54 7.52 12.20
CA LYS A 54 -5.81 8.28 12.32
C LYS A 54 -5.64 9.65 12.94
N GLU A 55 -4.83 9.74 13.99
CA GLU A 55 -4.62 10.97 14.77
C GLU A 55 -4.05 12.12 13.93
N ARG A 56 -3.43 11.83 12.79
CA ARG A 56 -2.92 12.83 11.85
C ARG A 56 -4.01 13.48 10.99
N ASN A 57 -5.24 12.95 11.02
CA ASN A 57 -6.39 13.48 10.29
C ASN A 57 -6.07 13.73 8.80
N PHE A 58 -5.36 12.78 8.19
CA PHE A 58 -5.06 12.85 6.78
C PHE A 58 -6.34 12.73 5.95
N ARG A 59 -6.39 13.45 4.84
CA ARG A 59 -7.36 13.22 3.76
C ARG A 59 -6.67 12.45 2.64
N GLU A 60 -7.23 11.31 2.27
CA GLU A 60 -6.73 10.47 1.20
C GLU A 60 -7.49 10.63 -0.11
N GLU A 61 -6.78 10.44 -1.22
CA GLU A 61 -7.37 10.25 -2.54
C GLU A 61 -6.58 9.15 -3.25
N LYS A 62 -7.25 8.04 -3.58
CA LYS A 62 -6.64 6.95 -4.36
C LYS A 62 -6.62 7.34 -5.83
N THR A 63 -5.49 7.16 -6.48
CA THR A 63 -5.35 7.39 -7.92
C THR A 63 -5.08 6.07 -8.61
N ASP A 64 -5.89 5.75 -9.63
CA ASP A 64 -5.58 4.63 -10.52
C ASP A 64 -4.44 5.03 -11.45
N VAL A 65 -3.37 4.25 -11.40
CA VAL A 65 -2.13 4.43 -12.15
C VAL A 65 -1.94 3.34 -13.20
N GLY A 66 -2.98 2.52 -13.42
CA GLY A 66 -2.99 1.46 -14.42
C GLY A 66 -2.17 0.24 -14.01
N ARG A 67 -1.75 -0.53 -15.02
CA ARG A 67 -0.91 -1.74 -14.86
C ARG A 67 0.36 -1.56 -15.68
N CYS A 68 1.50 -1.98 -15.14
CA CYS A 68 2.77 -2.04 -15.88
C CYS A 68 3.22 -3.51 -15.96
N ALA A 69 3.72 -3.93 -17.12
CA ALA A 69 4.15 -5.32 -17.34
C ALA A 69 5.31 -5.76 -16.42
N MET A 70 6.10 -4.80 -15.93
CA MET A 70 7.24 -4.98 -15.02
C MET A 70 6.86 -4.80 -13.54
N SER A 71 5.63 -4.43 -13.24
CA SER A 71 5.16 -4.21 -11.88
C SER A 71 4.06 -5.19 -11.57
N GLU A 72 4.16 -5.78 -10.41
CA GLU A 72 3.13 -6.63 -9.89
C GLU A 72 1.89 -5.82 -9.52
N ASP A 73 2.08 -4.87 -8.61
CA ASP A 73 1.02 -3.97 -8.18
C ASP A 73 1.54 -2.55 -8.01
N ILE A 74 0.69 -1.58 -8.33
CA ILE A 74 0.93 -0.15 -8.09
C ILE A 74 -0.28 0.46 -7.40
N LEU A 75 -0.04 1.15 -6.28
CA LEU A 75 -1.01 1.93 -5.53
C LEU A 75 -0.47 3.33 -5.37
N ALA A 76 -1.20 4.32 -5.89
CA ALA A 76 -0.91 5.73 -5.66
C ALA A 76 -1.99 6.32 -4.74
N VAL A 77 -1.56 6.93 -3.64
CA VAL A 77 -2.44 7.62 -2.70
C VAL A 77 -1.89 9.03 -2.49
N LYS A 78 -2.71 10.03 -2.82
CA LYS A 78 -2.47 11.41 -2.37
C LYS A 78 -2.94 11.52 -0.93
N VAL A 79 -2.11 12.08 -0.08
CA VAL A 79 -2.35 12.29 1.35
C VAL A 79 -2.20 13.77 1.62
N GLU A 80 -3.24 14.39 2.14
CA GLU A 80 -3.24 15.80 2.53
C GLU A 80 -3.31 15.91 4.05
N CYS A 81 -2.43 16.74 4.62
CA CYS A 81 -2.42 17.08 6.04
C CYS A 81 -2.65 18.58 6.20
N THR A 82 -3.51 18.96 7.15
CA THR A 82 -3.65 20.36 7.53
C THR A 82 -2.76 20.61 8.73
N GLY A 83 -1.63 21.31 8.52
CA GLY A 83 -0.74 21.69 9.62
C GLY A 83 -1.37 22.73 10.55
N GLU A 84 -0.71 22.99 11.68
CA GLU A 84 -1.19 23.90 12.75
C GLU A 84 -1.52 25.32 12.25
N HIS A 85 -0.85 25.77 11.18
CA HIS A 85 -1.08 27.09 10.57
C HIS A 85 -2.12 27.09 9.43
N ARG A 86 -2.97 26.05 9.33
CA ARG A 86 -3.94 25.85 8.23
C ARG A 86 -3.32 25.79 6.84
N LYS A 87 -2.01 25.59 6.75
CA LYS A 87 -1.34 25.30 5.49
C LYS A 87 -1.59 23.82 5.18
N CYS A 88 -2.24 23.57 4.06
CA CYS A 88 -2.45 22.22 3.55
C CYS A 88 -1.17 21.76 2.85
N GLU A 89 -0.57 20.70 3.37
CA GLU A 89 0.58 20.05 2.75
C GLU A 89 0.13 18.73 2.15
N SER A 90 0.53 18.47 0.90
CA SER A 90 0.15 17.27 0.17
C SER A 90 1.37 16.42 -0.17
N LEU A 91 1.27 15.13 0.07
CA LEU A 91 2.23 14.11 -0.31
C LEU A 91 1.56 13.12 -1.26
N VAL A 92 2.24 12.71 -2.32
CA VAL A 92 1.81 11.55 -3.12
C VAL A 92 2.68 10.36 -2.73
N VAL A 93 2.04 9.31 -2.24
CA VAL A 93 2.68 8.06 -1.86
C VAL A 93 2.42 7.04 -2.97
N ILE A 94 3.48 6.51 -3.55
CA ILE A 94 3.40 5.42 -4.52
C ILE A 94 4.01 4.17 -3.88
N VAL A 95 3.21 3.11 -3.80
CA VAL A 95 3.63 1.78 -3.38
C VAL A 95 3.68 0.89 -4.60
N VAL A 96 4.84 0.28 -4.84
CA VAL A 96 5.08 -0.59 -5.98
C VAL A 96 5.70 -1.89 -5.47
N TYR A 97 5.17 -3.01 -5.93
CA TYR A 97 5.89 -4.28 -5.89
C TYR A 97 6.38 -4.58 -7.30
N LEU A 98 7.69 -4.71 -7.48
CA LEU A 98 8.31 -5.00 -8.78
C LEU A 98 8.58 -6.50 -8.86
N THR A 99 8.18 -7.14 -9.95
CA THR A 99 8.59 -8.51 -10.25
C THR A 99 10.10 -8.54 -10.40
N VAL A 100 10.79 -9.31 -9.58
CA VAL A 100 12.17 -9.69 -9.89
C VAL A 100 12.05 -10.90 -10.81
N GLU A 101 12.34 -10.74 -12.11
CA GLU A 101 12.71 -11.87 -12.95
C GLU A 101 14.06 -12.40 -12.46
N GLY A 102 14.05 -13.09 -11.30
CA GLY A 102 15.05 -14.12 -11.07
C GLY A 102 14.73 -15.19 -12.09
N GLU A 103 15.72 -15.56 -12.91
CA GLU A 103 15.63 -16.68 -13.86
C GLU A 103 14.78 -17.79 -13.24
N ARG A 104 13.54 -17.96 -13.73
CA ARG A 104 12.72 -19.11 -13.34
C ARG A 104 13.51 -20.31 -13.83
N GLU A 105 14.20 -21.00 -12.93
CA GLU A 105 14.66 -22.37 -13.20
C GLU A 105 13.43 -23.12 -13.67
N GLN A 106 13.41 -23.38 -14.98
CA GLN A 106 12.46 -24.25 -15.61
C GLN A 106 12.63 -25.61 -14.96
N GLN A 107 11.76 -25.94 -14.01
CA GLN A 107 11.48 -27.36 -13.74
C GLN A 107 10.69 -27.87 -14.94
N GLU A 108 11.44 -28.29 -15.96
CA GLU A 108 10.93 -29.20 -16.98
C GLU A 108 10.43 -30.47 -16.28
N VAL A 109 9.18 -30.82 -16.57
CA VAL A 109 8.54 -32.10 -16.20
C VAL A 109 8.84 -33.13 -17.28
#